data_AF-A0A7S0K5J3-F1
#
_entry.id   AF-A0A7S0K5J3-F1
#
_cell.length_a   1.000
_cell.length_b   1.000
_cell.length_c   1.000
_cell.angle_alpha   90.00
_cell.angle_beta   90.00
_cell.angle_gamma   90.00
#
_symmetry.space_group_name_H-M   'P 1'
#
loop_
_entity.id
_entity.type
_entity.pdbx_description
1 polymer ?
#
loop_
_entity_poly.entity_id
_entity_poly.type
_entity_poly.pdbx_seq_one_letter_code
_entity_poly.pdbx_strand_id
1 'polypeptide(L)'
;KILVRKRLRGGQRALGCARRERAMDMGLMRIKKEHAKLLEDPPSTCSAGPAHPDTPRSWNAVVLGPPDSPYEGGVFRLRIDFPSGDQGYPLRPPRVAFVTKIFHPNINDSGGICLDILKKQWTPALTIPKVLLSIC
;
A
#
# COMPACT_ATOMS: atom_id res chain seq x y z
N LYS A 1 -5.95 56.71 53.39
CA LYS A 1 -7.17 55.97 52.97
C LYS A 1 -7.46 56.32 51.52
N ILE A 2 -7.41 55.35 50.61
CA ILE A 2 -8.26 55.13 49.41
C ILE A 2 -7.56 54.04 48.59
N LEU A 3 -8.30 52.95 48.42
CA LEU A 3 -7.96 51.69 47.79
C LEU A 3 -8.36 51.78 46.31
N VAL A 4 -7.46 51.53 45.38
CA VAL A 4 -7.83 51.19 43.99
C VAL A 4 -7.17 49.88 43.61
N ARG A 5 -7.96 48.80 43.72
CA ARG A 5 -7.66 47.45 43.23
C ARG A 5 -7.74 47.46 41.70
N LYS A 6 -6.64 47.19 40.99
CA LYS A 6 -6.70 46.68 39.61
C LYS A 6 -6.61 45.17 39.63
N ARG A 7 -7.70 44.56 39.17
CA ARG A 7 -7.93 43.12 39.04
C ARG A 7 -7.07 42.55 37.91
N LEU A 8 -6.62 41.32 38.15
CA LEU A 8 -5.80 40.44 37.32
C LEU A 8 -6.35 40.24 35.89
N ARG A 9 -5.45 40.08 34.92
CA ARG A 9 -5.63 39.13 33.81
C ARG A 9 -4.35 38.33 33.64
N GLY A 10 -4.42 37.07 34.07
CA GLY A 10 -3.47 36.04 33.68
C GLY A 10 -3.66 35.64 32.23
N GLY A 11 -2.57 35.17 31.63
CA GLY A 11 -2.55 34.51 30.34
C GLY A 11 -1.29 33.66 30.25
N GLN A 12 -1.41 32.41 30.71
CA GLN A 12 -0.41 31.36 30.52
C GLN A 12 -0.36 30.92 29.05
N ARG A 13 0.86 30.66 28.56
CA ARG A 13 1.31 29.56 27.66
C ARG A 13 0.47 29.17 26.43
N ALA A 14 1.14 29.13 25.27
CA ALA A 14 1.31 27.92 24.42
C ALA A 14 2.23 28.26 23.24
N LEU A 15 3.46 27.74 23.16
CA LEU A 15 3.80 26.54 22.35
C LEU A 15 3.23 26.59 20.92
N GLY A 16 3.70 27.54 20.11
CA GLY A 16 3.59 27.48 18.65
C GLY A 16 4.60 26.51 18.04
N CYS A 17 4.56 25.23 18.43
CA CYS A 17 5.36 24.16 17.82
C CYS A 17 4.73 22.78 18.09
N ALA A 18 3.45 22.59 17.73
CA ALA A 18 2.84 21.25 17.64
C ALA A 18 1.45 21.31 17.01
N ARG A 19 1.35 21.70 15.74
CA ARG A 19 0.18 21.33 14.94
C ARG A 19 0.58 21.15 13.48
N ARG A 20 1.45 20.17 13.22
CA ARG A 20 1.28 19.36 12.02
C ARG A 20 0.01 18.55 12.27
N GLU A 21 -1.12 19.16 11.95
CA GLU A 21 -2.36 18.44 11.75
C GLU A 21 -2.01 17.27 10.84
N ARG A 22 -2.18 16.03 11.34
CA ARG A 22 -1.94 14.83 10.52
C ARG A 22 -2.90 14.94 9.34
N ALA A 23 -2.42 15.47 8.21
CA ALA A 23 -3.09 15.30 6.94
C ALA A 23 -3.38 13.82 6.83
N MET A 24 -4.66 13.45 6.74
CA MET A 24 -5.01 12.05 6.64
C MET A 24 -4.34 11.51 5.39
N ASP A 25 -3.47 10.52 5.58
CA ASP A 25 -2.80 9.83 4.49
C ASP A 25 -3.84 9.02 3.72
N MET A 26 -4.46 9.68 2.72
CA MET A 26 -5.51 9.11 1.89
C MET A 26 -5.05 7.83 1.19
N GLY A 27 -3.77 7.75 0.83
CA GLY A 27 -3.17 6.56 0.24
C GLY A 27 -3.14 5.39 1.23
N LEU A 28 -2.76 5.64 2.48
CA LEU A 28 -2.78 4.61 3.52
C LEU A 28 -4.22 4.14 3.83
N MET A 29 -5.20 5.05 3.85
CA MET A 29 -6.61 4.65 4.03
C MET A 29 -7.11 3.79 2.87
N ARG A 30 -6.72 4.12 1.63
CA ARG A 30 -7.00 3.29 0.45
C ARG A 30 -6.39 1.89 0.58
N ILE A 31 -5.12 1.79 0.97
CA ILE A 31 -4.42 0.50 1.17
C ILE A 31 -5.14 -0.36 2.22
N LYS A 32 -5.50 0.23 3.37
CA LYS A 32 -6.23 -0.48 4.42
C LYS A 32 -7.60 -0.98 3.96
N LYS A 33 -8.33 -0.17 3.18
CA LYS A 33 -9.62 -0.56 2.60
C LYS A 33 -9.48 -1.73 1.63
N GLU A 34 -8.45 -1.74 0.80
CA GLU A 34 -8.18 -2.87 -0.11
C GLU A 34 -7.79 -4.14 0.63
N HIS A 35 -7.00 -4.02 1.71
CA HIS A 35 -6.67 -5.16 2.56
C HIS A 35 -7.92 -5.75 3.22
N ALA A 36 -8.79 -4.91 3.77
CA ALA A 36 -10.05 -5.37 4.35
C ALA A 36 -10.91 -6.12 3.32
N LYS A 37 -10.96 -5.64 2.08
CA LYS A 37 -11.69 -6.31 1.00
C LYS A 37 -11.09 -7.67 0.64
N LEU A 38 -9.77 -7.80 0.63
CA LEU A 38 -9.10 -9.10 0.43
C LEU A 38 -9.40 -10.11 1.54
N LEU A 39 -9.61 -9.65 2.77
CA LEU A 39 -10.00 -10.50 3.90
C LEU A 39 -11.47 -10.90 3.84
N GLU A 40 -12.34 -10.00 3.35
CA GLU A 40 -13.77 -10.24 3.19
C GLU A 40 -14.06 -11.20 2.03
N ASP A 41 -13.35 -11.05 0.92
CA ASP A 41 -13.51 -11.85 -0.30
C ASP A 41 -12.14 -12.33 -0.80
N PRO A 42 -11.58 -13.40 -0.19
CA PRO A 42 -10.26 -13.89 -0.51
C PRO A 42 -10.27 -14.61 -1.87
N PRO A 43 -9.44 -14.18 -2.86
CA PRO A 43 -9.33 -14.88 -4.13
C PRO A 43 -8.74 -16.28 -3.95
N SER A 44 -9.25 -17.27 -4.69
CA SER A 44 -8.82 -18.67 -4.54
C SER A 44 -7.39 -18.94 -5.00
N THR A 45 -6.86 -18.12 -5.90
CA THR A 45 -5.54 -18.30 -6.52
C THR A 45 -4.46 -17.38 -5.94
N CYS A 46 -4.80 -16.47 -5.03
CA CYS A 46 -3.80 -15.60 -4.42
C CYS A 46 -4.16 -15.13 -3.00
N SER A 47 -3.15 -14.70 -2.26
CA SER A 47 -3.33 -14.01 -0.97
C SER A 47 -2.35 -12.85 -0.89
N ALA A 48 -2.71 -11.79 -0.17
CA ALA A 48 -1.83 -10.64 0.01
C ALA A 48 -2.16 -9.86 1.28
N GLY A 49 -1.13 -9.27 1.89
CA GLY A 49 -1.30 -8.42 3.07
C GLY A 49 0.02 -7.81 3.55
N PRO A 50 -0.02 -6.94 4.57
CA PRO A 50 1.16 -6.29 5.13
C PRO A 50 2.24 -7.30 5.55
N ALA A 51 3.49 -7.04 5.18
CA ALA A 51 4.63 -7.88 5.57
C ALA A 51 4.92 -7.79 7.07
N HIS A 52 4.63 -6.65 7.69
CA HIS A 52 4.73 -6.41 9.13
C HIS A 52 3.64 -5.41 9.56
N PRO A 53 3.08 -5.51 10.79
CA PRO A 53 2.09 -4.55 11.30
C PRO A 53 2.52 -3.08 11.26
N ASP A 54 3.82 -2.83 11.47
CA ASP A 54 4.40 -1.48 11.47
C ASP A 54 4.69 -0.92 10.07
N THR A 55 4.66 -1.77 9.04
CA THR A 55 4.96 -1.39 7.65
C THR A 55 3.77 -1.65 6.73
N PRO A 56 2.65 -0.91 6.87
CA PRO A 56 1.42 -1.18 6.13
C PRO A 56 1.53 -0.94 4.61
N ARG A 57 2.64 -0.33 4.14
CA ARG A 57 2.95 -0.03 2.74
C ARG A 57 3.92 -1.03 2.08
N SER A 58 4.33 -2.07 2.79
CA SER A 58 5.07 -3.18 2.19
C SER A 58 4.27 -4.44 2.46
N TRP A 59 3.87 -5.11 1.39
CA TRP A 59 3.03 -6.30 1.45
C TRP A 59 3.79 -7.50 0.89
N ASN A 60 3.47 -8.66 1.43
CA ASN A 60 3.77 -9.94 0.81
C ASN A 60 2.51 -10.44 0.12
N ALA A 61 2.68 -11.08 -1.03
CA ALA A 61 1.63 -11.80 -1.71
C ALA A 61 2.11 -13.20 -2.11
N VAL A 62 1.16 -14.11 -2.25
CA VAL A 62 1.36 -15.44 -2.80
C VAL A 62 0.39 -15.60 -3.94
N VAL A 63 0.87 -16.06 -5.09
CA VAL A 63 0.05 -16.49 -6.23
C VAL A 63 0.32 -17.95 -6.53
N LEU A 64 -0.74 -18.67 -6.85
CA LEU A 64 -0.66 -20.05 -7.30
C LEU A 64 -0.44 -20.07 -8.81
N GLY A 65 0.37 -21.02 -9.27
CA GLY A 65 0.54 -21.29 -10.69
C GLY A 65 -0.79 -21.65 -11.34
N PRO A 66 -1.16 -21.02 -12.47
CA PRO A 66 -2.42 -21.31 -13.15
C PRO A 66 -2.49 -22.77 -13.62
N PRO A 67 -3.67 -23.40 -13.58
CA PRO A 67 -3.87 -24.69 -14.20
C PRO A 67 -3.64 -24.61 -15.72
N ASP A 68 -3.25 -25.73 -16.32
CA ASP A 68 -2.96 -25.84 -17.75
C ASP A 68 -1.83 -24.91 -18.22
N SER A 69 -0.92 -24.55 -17.31
CA SER A 69 0.26 -23.74 -17.59
C SER A 69 1.54 -24.46 -17.15
N PRO A 70 2.72 -24.08 -17.68
CA PRO A 70 4.01 -24.60 -17.21
C PRO A 70 4.30 -24.32 -15.72
N TYR A 71 3.49 -23.46 -15.08
CA TYR A 71 3.65 -23.07 -13.69
C TYR A 71 2.68 -23.79 -12.76
N GLU A 72 1.77 -24.63 -13.29
CA GLU A 72 0.76 -25.35 -12.52
C GLU A 72 1.35 -26.07 -11.29
N GLY A 73 0.65 -25.97 -10.16
CA GLY A 73 1.12 -26.50 -8.87
C GLY A 73 2.22 -25.67 -8.20
N GLY A 74 2.75 -24.65 -8.88
CA GLY A 74 3.74 -23.72 -8.33
C GLY A 74 3.15 -22.76 -7.28
N VAL A 75 3.99 -22.35 -6.33
CA VAL A 75 3.66 -21.34 -5.32
C VAL A 75 4.68 -20.21 -5.38
N PHE A 76 4.24 -19.05 -5.85
CA PHE A 76 5.13 -17.91 -6.11
C PHE A 76 4.89 -16.80 -5.11
N ARG A 77 5.95 -16.36 -4.44
CA ARG A 77 5.93 -15.23 -3.50
C ARG A 77 6.24 -13.95 -4.25
N LEU A 78 5.51 -12.90 -3.94
CA LEU A 78 5.72 -11.55 -4.46
C LEU A 78 5.86 -10.55 -3.32
N ARG A 79 6.56 -9.46 -3.60
CA ARG A 79 6.62 -8.26 -2.78
C ARG A 79 5.86 -7.13 -3.49
N ILE A 80 5.08 -6.39 -2.73
CA ILE A 80 4.33 -5.22 -3.21
C ILE A 80 4.68 -4.02 -2.32
N ASP A 81 5.31 -3.01 -2.90
CA ASP A 81 5.69 -1.78 -2.19
C ASP A 81 4.88 -0.59 -2.72
N PHE A 82 4.14 0.08 -1.83
CA PHE A 82 3.25 1.18 -2.18
C PHE A 82 3.95 2.54 -2.05
N PRO A 83 3.91 3.41 -3.08
CA PRO A 83 4.51 4.74 -3.00
C PRO A 83 3.80 5.65 -1.99
N SER A 84 4.57 6.48 -1.29
CA SER A 84 4.10 7.47 -0.31
C SER A 84 4.20 8.91 -0.85
N GLY A 85 3.69 9.88 -0.09
CA GLY A 85 3.71 11.32 -0.43
C GLY A 85 2.55 11.78 -1.30
N ASP A 86 2.63 13.03 -1.78
CA ASP A 86 1.53 13.74 -2.46
C ASP A 86 1.15 13.15 -3.84
N GLN A 87 2.08 12.41 -4.45
CA GLN A 87 1.83 11.61 -5.65
C GLN A 87 1.96 10.11 -5.36
N GLY A 88 1.67 9.71 -4.12
CA GLY A 88 1.70 8.32 -3.68
C GLY A 88 0.52 7.51 -4.22
N TYR A 89 0.38 6.30 -3.69
CA TYR A 89 -0.74 5.42 -4.02
C TYR A 89 -2.08 6.10 -3.67
N PRO A 90 -3.12 6.02 -4.51
CA PRO A 90 -3.25 5.23 -5.74
C PRO A 90 -2.89 5.99 -7.03
N LEU A 91 -2.37 7.21 -6.96
CA LEU A 91 -2.03 8.00 -8.16
C LEU A 91 -0.87 7.39 -8.94
N ARG A 92 0.11 6.81 -8.22
CA ARG A 92 1.17 6.00 -8.81
C ARG A 92 0.95 4.52 -8.53
N PRO A 93 1.37 3.63 -9.45
CA PRO A 93 1.29 2.18 -9.26
C PRO A 93 2.17 1.71 -8.09
N PRO A 94 1.82 0.60 -7.45
CA PRO A 94 2.72 -0.10 -6.54
C PRO A 94 3.86 -0.75 -7.33
N ARG A 95 5.02 -0.93 -6.69
CA ARG A 95 6.08 -1.76 -7.24
C ARG A 95 5.80 -3.20 -6.87
N VAL A 96 5.66 -4.06 -7.88
CA VAL A 96 5.42 -5.50 -7.69
C VAL A 96 6.60 -6.28 -8.25
N ALA A 97 7.13 -7.21 -7.47
CA ALA A 97 8.23 -8.08 -7.90
C ALA A 97 8.07 -9.49 -7.35
N PHE A 98 8.45 -10.48 -8.15
CA PHE A 98 8.60 -11.86 -7.72
C PHE A 98 9.79 -11.98 -6.77
N VAL A 99 9.55 -12.61 -5.63
CA VAL A 99 10.58 -13.05 -4.68
C VAL A 99 11.00 -14.48 -5.01
N THR A 100 10.04 -15.34 -5.37
CA THR A 100 10.34 -16.67 -5.91
C THR A 100 10.93 -16.51 -7.31
N LYS A 101 12.10 -17.13 -7.56
CA LYS A 101 12.69 -17.17 -8.91
C LYS A 101 11.76 -17.94 -9.86
N ILE A 102 11.51 -17.36 -11.02
CA ILE A 102 10.61 -17.90 -12.04
C ILE A 102 11.20 -17.61 -13.41
N PHE A 103 11.11 -18.58 -14.31
CA PHE A 103 11.48 -18.40 -15.70
C PHE A 103 10.23 -17.99 -16.49
N HIS A 104 10.10 -16.71 -16.83
CA HIS A 104 8.94 -16.18 -17.53
C HIS A 104 9.37 -15.01 -18.44
N PRO A 105 8.88 -14.90 -19.69
CA PRO A 105 9.35 -13.90 -20.66
C PRO A 105 9.18 -12.45 -20.19
N ASN A 106 8.17 -12.19 -19.35
CA ASN A 106 7.89 -10.85 -18.80
C ASN A 106 8.44 -10.62 -17.39
N ILE A 107 9.27 -11.53 -16.85
CA ILE A 107 9.86 -11.39 -15.51
C ILE A 107 11.39 -11.43 -15.65
N ASN A 108 12.07 -10.39 -15.18
CA ASN A 108 13.52 -10.34 -15.22
C ASN A 108 14.17 -11.12 -14.05
N ASP A 109 15.50 -11.27 -14.06
CA ASP A 109 16.23 -12.01 -13.02
C ASP A 109 16.07 -11.44 -11.61
N SER A 110 15.73 -10.15 -11.48
CA SER A 110 15.45 -9.49 -10.20
C SER A 110 13.99 -9.64 -9.77
N GLY A 111 13.17 -10.38 -10.52
CA GLY A 111 11.74 -10.58 -10.27
C GLY A 111 10.85 -9.44 -10.74
N GLY A 112 11.40 -8.43 -11.41
CA GLY A 112 10.64 -7.29 -11.92
C GLY A 112 9.70 -7.69 -13.05
N ILE A 113 8.44 -7.25 -12.96
CA ILE A 113 7.37 -7.62 -13.90
C ILE A 113 7.22 -6.55 -14.98
N CYS A 114 7.20 -6.97 -16.25
CA CYS A 114 6.86 -6.11 -17.37
C CYS A 114 5.37 -6.23 -17.73
N LEU A 115 4.52 -5.54 -16.98
CA LEU A 115 3.06 -5.50 -17.18
C LEU A 115 2.59 -4.04 -17.36
N ASP A 116 1.79 -3.79 -18.40
CA ASP A 116 1.40 -2.42 -18.79
C ASP A 116 0.54 -1.70 -17.76
N ILE A 117 -0.31 -2.43 -17.03
CA ILE A 117 -1.13 -1.87 -15.95
C ILE A 117 -0.28 -1.40 -14.77
N LEU A 118 0.96 -1.89 -14.59
CA LEU A 118 1.91 -1.39 -13.58
C LEU A 118 2.78 -0.24 -14.10
N LYS A 119 2.55 0.20 -15.34
CA LYS A 119 3.32 1.23 -16.03
C LYS A 119 2.38 2.27 -16.64
N LYS A 120 2.29 2.31 -17.97
CA LYS A 120 1.59 3.35 -18.75
C LYS A 120 0.06 3.24 -18.69
N GLN A 121 -0.50 2.07 -18.34
CA GLN A 121 -1.95 1.85 -18.23
C GLN A 121 -2.43 1.85 -16.78
N TRP A 122 -1.60 2.29 -15.82
CA TRP A 122 -2.05 2.42 -14.44
C TRP A 122 -3.11 3.51 -14.32
N THR A 123 -4.21 3.19 -13.64
CA THR A 123 -5.20 4.19 -13.22
C THR A 123 -5.52 3.99 -11.74
N PRO A 124 -5.89 5.06 -10.99
CA PRO A 124 -6.28 4.93 -9.58
C PRO A 124 -7.49 4.02 -9.31
N ALA A 125 -8.23 3.65 -10.36
CA ALA A 125 -9.35 2.70 -10.31
C ALA A 125 -8.91 1.22 -10.24
N LEU A 126 -7.64 0.93 -10.57
CA LEU A 126 -7.04 -0.38 -10.36
C LEU A 126 -6.77 -0.61 -8.87
N THR A 127 -6.90 -1.86 -8.46
CA THR A 127 -6.74 -2.33 -7.08
C THR A 127 -5.77 -3.51 -7.06
N ILE A 128 -5.18 -3.80 -5.91
CA ILE A 128 -4.27 -4.94 -5.72
C ILE A 128 -4.91 -6.28 -6.09
N PRO A 129 -6.17 -6.59 -5.72
CA PRO A 129 -6.84 -7.78 -6.21
C PRO A 129 -6.83 -7.89 -7.75
N LYS A 130 -7.14 -6.81 -8.47
CA LYS A 130 -7.14 -6.79 -9.94
C LYS A 130 -5.73 -6.96 -10.51
N VAL A 131 -4.72 -6.36 -9.86
CA VAL A 131 -3.31 -6.53 -10.24
C VAL A 131 -2.88 -7.98 -10.08
N LEU A 132 -3.19 -8.62 -8.95
CA LEU A 132 -2.84 -10.02 -8.69
C LEU A 132 -3.55 -10.97 -9.65
N LEU A 133 -4.83 -10.73 -9.94
CA LEU A 133 -5.58 -11.47 -10.95
C LEU A 133 -5.02 -11.31 -12.37
N SER A 134 -4.29 -10.23 -12.66
CA SER A 134 -3.63 -10.04 -13.96
C SER A 134 -2.25 -10.67 -14.03
N ILE A 135 -1.73 -11.16 -12.90
CA ILE A 135 -0.43 -11.84 -12.78
C ILE A 135 -0.62 -13.37 -12.81
N CYS A 136 -1.72 -13.86 -12.25
CA CYS A 136 -2.21 -15.23 -12.47
C CYS A 136 -2.64 -15.38 -13.93
#